data_AF-A0A4Q1CG24-F1
#
_entry.id   AF-A0A4Q1CG24-F1
#
_cell.length_a   1.000
_cell.length_b   1.000
_cell.length_c   1.000
_cell.angle_alpha   90.00
_cell.angle_beta   90.00
_cell.angle_gamma   90.00
#
_symmetry.space_group_name_H-M   'P 1'
#
loop_
_entity.id
_entity.type
_entity.pdbx_description
1 polymer ?
#
loop_
_entity_poly.entity_id
_entity_poly.type
_entity_poly.pdbx_seq_one_letter_code
_entity_poly.pdbx_strand_id
1 'polypeptide(L)'
;MKDLPIVGNYYFNIQCENFHDPDTGRIRVRPLPGQGIPSNLVIECSKDERERYPIGTKFMTESVKVCRKPDGRMYLRAKDQMIYKIDR
;
A
#
# COMPACT_ATOMS: atom_id res chain seq x y z
N MET A 1 6.45 7.28 20.10
CA MET A 1 6.05 7.78 18.78
C MET A 1 6.64 6.83 17.75
N LYS A 2 5.87 6.32 16.78
CA LYS A 2 6.47 5.63 15.64
C LYS A 2 6.89 6.71 14.65
N ASP A 3 8.17 6.78 14.34
CA ASP A 3 8.69 7.74 13.38
C ASP A 3 8.00 7.57 12.03
N LEU A 4 7.67 8.69 11.39
CA LEU A 4 7.12 8.68 10.05
C LEU A 4 8.19 8.15 9.08
N PRO A 5 7.81 7.32 8.09
CA PRO A 5 8.77 6.82 7.12
C PRO A 5 9.34 7.99 6.31
N ILE A 6 10.66 7.95 6.07
CA ILE A 6 11.41 9.01 5.39
C ILE A 6 11.07 9.01 3.90
N VAL A 7 10.68 10.17 3.36
CA VAL A 7 10.38 10.34 1.92
C VAL A 7 11.61 9.97 1.09
N GLY A 8 11.40 9.18 0.04
CA GLY A 8 12.48 8.70 -0.82
C GLY A 8 13.00 7.31 -0.45
N ASN A 9 12.80 6.84 0.78
CA ASN A 9 13.18 5.48 1.18
C ASN A 9 12.34 4.43 0.48
N TYR A 10 12.92 3.23 0.38
CA TYR A 10 12.28 2.04 -0.17
C TYR A 10 12.14 0.97 0.90
N TYR A 11 11.02 0.26 0.85
CA TYR A 11 10.78 -0.96 1.61
C TYR A 11 10.47 -2.09 0.63
N PHE A 12 10.96 -3.29 0.93
CA PHE A 12 10.88 -4.44 0.03
C PHE A 12 9.93 -5.49 0.60
N ASN A 13 9.30 -6.27 -0.28
CA ASN A 13 8.46 -7.41 0.11
C ASN A 13 7.38 -7.04 1.15
N ILE A 14 6.74 -5.88 0.96
CA ILE A 14 5.62 -5.46 1.81
C ILE A 14 4.37 -6.25 1.44
N GLN A 15 3.86 -6.98 2.42
CA GLN A 15 2.57 -7.63 2.34
C GLN A 15 1.47 -6.60 2.57
N CYS A 16 0.43 -6.66 1.78
CA CYS A 16 -0.66 -5.69 1.81
C CYS A 16 -2.00 -6.36 1.56
N GLU A 17 -3.08 -5.63 1.81
CA GLU A 17 -4.44 -6.09 1.53
C GLU A 17 -5.26 -5.01 0.84
N ASN A 18 -6.21 -5.42 0.01
CA ASN A 18 -7.21 -4.50 -0.50
C ASN A 18 -8.33 -4.27 0.55
N PHE A 19 -8.85 -3.06 0.63
CA PHE A 19 -9.89 -2.66 1.58
C PHE A 19 -10.81 -1.59 1.00
N HIS A 20 -12.01 -1.48 1.54
CA HIS A 20 -12.93 -0.40 1.21
C HIS A 20 -12.54 0.86 2.00
N ASP A 21 -12.12 1.92 1.30
CA ASP A 21 -11.75 3.19 1.92
C ASP A 21 -13.02 4.01 2.25
N PRO A 22 -13.37 4.21 3.53
CA PRO A 22 -14.59 4.92 3.91
C PRO A 22 -14.55 6.40 3.50
N ASP A 23 -13.36 7.01 3.40
CA ASP A 23 -13.23 8.44 3.11
C ASP A 23 -13.51 8.74 1.63
N THR A 24 -13.29 7.76 0.75
CA THR A 24 -13.42 7.97 -0.70
C THR A 24 -14.35 7.00 -1.42
N GLY A 25 -14.85 5.98 -0.73
CA GLY A 25 -15.69 4.92 -1.31
C GLY A 25 -14.96 4.03 -2.33
N ARG A 26 -13.62 4.10 -2.38
CA ARG A 26 -12.81 3.36 -3.36
C ARG A 26 -12.22 2.10 -2.74
N ILE A 27 -11.99 1.08 -3.56
CA ILE A 27 -11.10 -0.03 -3.17
C ILE A 27 -9.67 0.51 -3.22
N ARG A 28 -8.94 0.36 -2.12
CA ARG A 28 -7.54 0.77 -1.96
C ARG A 28 -6.71 -0.36 -1.37
N VAL A 29 -5.40 -0.17 -1.32
CA VAL A 29 -4.46 -1.15 -0.76
C VAL A 29 -3.70 -0.52 0.39
N ARG A 30 -3.49 -1.27 1.48
CA ARG A 30 -2.71 -0.83 2.66
C ARG A 30 -1.73 -1.91 3.11
N PRO A 31 -0.58 -1.55 3.73
CA PRO A 31 0.32 -2.52 4.33
C PRO A 31 -0.36 -3.30 5.45
N LEU A 32 -0.04 -4.59 5.59
CA LEU A 32 -0.35 -5.35 6.80
C LEU A 32 0.49 -4.83 7.98
N PRO A 33 -0.04 -4.90 9.22
CA PRO A 33 0.68 -4.45 10.40
C PRO A 33 1.96 -5.27 10.67
N GLY A 34 2.91 -4.68 11.40
CA GLY A 34 4.10 -5.38 11.90
C GLY A 34 5.31 -5.38 10.96
N GLN A 35 5.25 -4.71 9.81
CA GLN A 35 6.31 -4.74 8.78
C GLN A 35 7.26 -3.53 8.82
N GLY A 36 7.37 -2.84 9.96
CA GLY A 36 8.21 -1.64 10.09
C GLY A 36 7.68 -0.39 9.37
N ILE A 37 6.44 -0.44 8.88
CA ILE A 37 5.78 0.63 8.13
C ILE A 37 4.35 0.87 8.66
N PRO A 38 3.83 2.12 8.70
CA PRO A 38 2.48 2.37 9.18
C PRO A 38 1.41 1.74 8.27
N SER A 39 0.48 0.98 8.85
CA SER A 39 -0.61 0.30 8.13
C SER A 39 -1.78 1.23 7.75
N ASN A 40 -1.75 2.49 8.19
CA ASN A 40 -2.71 3.52 7.80
C ASN A 40 -2.30 4.28 6.52
N LEU A 41 -1.17 3.93 5.89
CA LEU A 41 -0.79 4.45 4.59
C LEU A 41 -1.48 3.68 3.46
N VAL A 42 -1.77 4.39 2.37
CA VAL A 42 -2.25 3.79 1.13
C VAL A 42 -1.06 3.45 0.22
N ILE A 43 -1.10 2.27 -0.40
CA ILE A 43 -0.22 1.88 -1.49
C ILE A 43 -0.90 2.22 -2.82
N GLU A 44 -0.28 3.12 -3.59
CA GLU A 44 -0.61 3.33 -5.00
C GLU A 44 -0.11 2.16 -5.84
N CYS A 45 -1.05 1.49 -6.49
CA CYS A 45 -0.86 0.37 -7.39
C CYS A 45 -1.92 0.39 -8.50
N SER A 46 -1.84 -0.57 -9.42
CA SER A 46 -2.82 -0.79 -10.47
C SER A 46 -4.25 -0.86 -9.89
N LYS A 47 -5.17 -0.12 -10.52
CA LYS A 47 -6.60 -0.13 -10.19
C LYS A 47 -7.20 -1.48 -10.49
N ASP A 48 -6.98 -1.95 -11.71
CA ASP A 48 -7.56 -3.19 -12.19
C ASP A 48 -7.11 -4.38 -11.32
N GLU A 49 -5.85 -4.39 -10.89
CA GLU A 49 -5.35 -5.50 -10.05
C GLU A 49 -5.97 -5.51 -8.66
N ARG A 50 -6.08 -4.36 -7.98
CA ARG A 50 -6.65 -4.32 -6.61
C ARG A 50 -8.18 -4.52 -6.59
N GLU A 51 -8.87 -4.21 -7.69
CA GLU A 51 -10.32 -4.36 -7.85
C GLU A 51 -10.73 -5.73 -8.42
N ARG A 52 -9.79 -6.47 -9.02
CA ARG A 52 -10.05 -7.82 -9.57
C ARG A 52 -10.42 -8.87 -8.51
N TYR A 53 -10.01 -8.69 -7.26
CA TYR A 53 -10.19 -9.67 -6.19
C TYR A 53 -11.10 -9.17 -5.07
N PRO A 54 -11.75 -10.07 -4.29
CA PRO A 54 -12.56 -9.69 -3.13
C PRO A 54 -11.79 -8.82 -2.13
N ILE A 55 -12.52 -8.00 -1.37
CA ILE A 55 -11.94 -7.22 -0.27
C ILE A 55 -11.28 -8.15 0.77
N GLY A 56 -10.13 -7.73 1.31
CA GLY A 56 -9.31 -8.53 2.22
C GLY A 56 -8.35 -9.49 1.52
N THR A 57 -8.30 -9.48 0.18
CA THR A 57 -7.29 -10.23 -0.56
C THR A 57 -5.90 -9.72 -0.21
N LYS A 58 -4.97 -10.64 0.03
CA LYS A 58 -3.58 -10.34 0.38
C LYS A 58 -2.70 -10.34 -0.87
N PHE A 59 -1.74 -9.43 -0.87
CA PHE A 59 -0.78 -9.25 -1.94
C PHE A 59 0.63 -9.05 -1.37
N MET A 60 1.61 -9.14 -2.27
CA MET A 60 3.01 -8.77 -2.03
C MET A 60 3.43 -7.72 -3.06
N THR A 61 4.18 -6.71 -2.63
CA THR A 61 4.90 -5.79 -3.53
C THR A 61 6.36 -6.20 -3.66
N GLU A 62 7.00 -6.01 -4.82
CA GLU A 62 8.47 -6.12 -4.91
C GLU A 62 9.15 -5.06 -4.04
N SER A 63 8.78 -3.79 -4.24
CA SER A 63 9.14 -2.69 -3.36
C SER A 63 8.11 -1.57 -3.39
N VAL A 64 8.12 -0.76 -2.34
CA VAL A 64 7.35 0.48 -2.24
C VAL A 64 8.28 1.65 -1.92
N LYS A 65 8.09 2.76 -2.63
CA LYS A 65 8.75 4.04 -2.32
C LYS A 65 7.87 4.86 -1.40
N VAL A 66 8.46 5.46 -0.38
CA VAL A 66 7.79 6.46 0.46
C VAL A 66 7.70 7.79 -0.30
N CYS A 67 6.47 8.27 -0.47
CA CYS A 67 6.17 9.47 -1.24
C CYS A 67 5.30 10.43 -0.42
N ARG A 68 5.30 11.69 -0.85
CA ARG A 68 4.46 12.74 -0.29
C ARG A 68 3.69 13.43 -1.42
N LYS A 69 2.39 13.63 -1.24
CA LYS A 69 1.55 14.43 -2.14
C LYS A 69 1.82 15.93 -1.94
N PRO A 70 1.44 16.80 -2.89
CA PRO A 70 1.57 18.25 -2.73
C PRO A 70 0.84 18.81 -1.50
N ASP A 71 -0.29 18.19 -1.11
CA ASP A 71 -1.07 18.50 0.09
C ASP A 71 -0.40 18.03 1.41
N GLY A 72 0.78 17.42 1.31
CA GLY A 72 1.53 16.92 2.44
C GLY A 72 1.22 15.49 2.88
N ARG A 73 0.19 14.84 2.31
CA ARG A 73 -0.21 13.48 2.67
C ARG A 73 0.83 12.45 2.25
N MET A 74 1.21 11.58 3.18
CA MET A 74 2.14 10.48 2.95
C MET A 74 1.43 9.30 2.28
N TYR A 75 2.14 8.63 1.37
CA TYR A 75 1.67 7.41 0.71
C TYR A 75 2.85 6.56 0.26
N LEU A 76 2.54 5.35 -0.19
CA LEU A 76 3.51 4.40 -0.72
C LEU A 76 3.24 4.18 -2.20
N ARG A 77 4.28 4.17 -3.03
CA ARG A 77 4.15 3.85 -4.46
C ARG A 77 4.78 2.49 -4.73
N ALA A 78 3.96 1.52 -5.14
CA ALA A 78 4.48 0.23 -5.58
C ALA A 78 5.33 0.39 -6.84
N LYS A 79 6.45 -0.34 -6.90
CA LYS A 79 7.29 -0.41 -8.10
C LYS A 79 6.44 -0.85 -9.29
N ASP A 80 6.51 -0.07 -10.38
CA ASP A 80 5.74 -0.29 -11.61
C ASP A 80 4.22 -0.41 -11.39
N GLN A 81 3.72 0.10 -10.26
CA GLN A 81 2.34 -0.06 -9.79
C GLN A 81 1.89 -1.53 -9.61
N MET A 82 2.82 -2.46 -9.47
CA MET A 82 2.54 -3.89 -9.39
C MET A 82 2.32 -4.36 -7.96
N ILE A 83 1.30 -5.21 -7.81
CA ILE A 83 1.03 -6.03 -6.62
C ILE A 83 0.75 -7.44 -7.10
N TYR A 84 1.18 -8.45 -6.35
CA TYR A 84 1.03 -9.85 -6.72
C TYR A 84 0.18 -10.54 -5.66
N LYS A 85 -0.93 -11.15 -6.06
CA LYS A 85 -1.77 -11.93 -5.14
C LYS A 85 -0.91 -13.02 -4.49
N ILE A 86 -1.02 -13.14 -3.17
CA ILE A 86 -0.40 -14.24 -2.44
C ILE A 86 -1.51 -15.13 -1.89
N ASP A 87 -1.39 -16.42 -2.16
CA ASP A 87 -2.24 -17.43 -1.54
C ASP A 87 -1.66 -17.71 -0.14
N ARG A 88 -2.41 -17.33 0.88
CA ARG A 88 -2.15 -17.75 2.27
C ARG A 88 -3.18 -18.79 2.66
#